data_AF-A0A8H3I1A8-F1
#
_entry.id   AF-A0A8H3I1A8-F1
#
_cell.length_a   1.000
_cell.length_b   1.000
_cell.length_c   1.000
_cell.angle_alpha   90.00
_cell.angle_beta   90.00
_cell.angle_gamma   90.00
#
_symmetry.space_group_name_H-M   'P 1'
#
loop_
_entity.id
_entity.type
_entity.pdbx_description
1 polymer ?
#
loop_
_entity_poly.entity_id
_entity_poly.type
_entity_poly.pdbx_seq_one_letter_code
_entity_poly.pdbx_strand_id
1 'polypeptide(L)'
;MQSLYQDLFSLEDIDSDRLQRESTATIVGTPNTYKQGSPAKPQEIIRIDCRGLEFTEFIADGEWSAVGANSSTKFSGIELDQGDWYDYDEKVGEEVSIKDLKWAIRKA
;
A
#
# COMPACT_ATOMS: atom_id res chain seq x y z
N MET A 1 3.90 -51.33 -34.41
CA MET A 1 4.44 -50.00 -34.75
C MET A 1 3.40 -48.86 -34.68
N GLN A 2 2.10 -49.14 -34.48
CA GLN A 2 1.07 -48.09 -34.30
C GLN A 2 0.92 -47.59 -32.83
N SER A 3 1.40 -48.37 -31.86
CA SER A 3 1.27 -48.04 -30.43
C SER A 3 2.16 -46.88 -29.97
N LEU A 4 3.30 -46.64 -30.63
CA LEU A 4 4.24 -45.59 -30.21
C LEU A 4 3.85 -44.18 -30.70
N TYR A 5 2.85 -44.05 -31.57
CA TYR A 5 2.40 -42.75 -32.10
C TYR A 5 1.22 -42.17 -31.31
N GLN A 6 0.53 -42.99 -30.50
CA GLN A 6 -0.54 -42.51 -29.62
C GLN A 6 0.00 -41.91 -28.31
N ASP A 7 1.16 -42.36 -27.84
CA ASP A 7 1.81 -41.82 -26.63
C ASP A 7 2.48 -40.45 -26.86
N LEU A 8 2.85 -40.15 -28.11
CA LEU A 8 3.43 -38.86 -28.54
C LEU A 8 2.38 -37.74 -28.69
N PHE A 9 1.09 -38.07 -28.65
CA PHE A 9 -0.01 -37.11 -28.73
C PHE A 9 -0.53 -36.69 -27.34
N SER A 10 0.20 -37.03 -26.25
CA SER A 10 -0.35 -36.90 -24.89
C SER A 10 0.61 -36.31 -23.85
N LEU A 11 1.76 -35.75 -24.22
CA LEU A 11 2.70 -35.21 -23.22
C LEU A 11 3.17 -33.77 -23.47
N GLU A 12 3.00 -33.22 -24.68
CA GLU A 12 3.31 -31.81 -24.97
C GLU A 12 2.08 -30.89 -24.85
N ASP A 13 0.88 -31.44 -24.85
CA ASP A 13 -0.38 -30.67 -24.76
C ASP A 13 -0.94 -30.55 -23.33
N ILE A 14 -0.41 -31.29 -22.35
CA ILE A 14 -0.94 -31.30 -20.97
C ILE A 14 -0.49 -30.05 -20.18
N ASP A 15 0.63 -29.43 -20.55
CA ASP A 15 1.13 -28.23 -19.85
C ASP A 15 0.56 -26.90 -20.37
N SER A 16 -0.19 -26.92 -21.48
CA SER A 16 -0.84 -25.71 -22.04
C SER A 16 -2.12 -25.32 -21.28
N ASP A 17 -2.70 -26.26 -20.52
CA ASP A 17 -3.92 -26.03 -19.73
C ASP A 17 -3.64 -25.74 -18.24
N ARG A 18 -2.47 -25.14 -17.95
CA ARG A 18 -2.25 -24.49 -16.64
C ARG A 18 -3.28 -23.37 -16.52
N LEU A 19 -4.30 -23.57 -15.68
CA LEU A 19 -5.25 -22.54 -15.29
C LEU A 19 -4.49 -21.28 -14.83
N GLN A 20 -4.36 -20.31 -15.74
CA GLN A 20 -3.72 -19.05 -15.44
C GLN A 20 -4.65 -18.27 -14.52
N ARG A 21 -4.29 -18.22 -13.24
CA ARG A 21 -4.99 -17.37 -12.27
C ARG A 21 -4.46 -15.96 -12.41
N GLU A 22 -5.27 -15.08 -12.97
CA GLU A 22 -5.01 -13.65 -12.99
C GLU A 22 -5.47 -13.04 -11.67
N SER A 23 -4.67 -12.10 -11.14
CA SER A 23 -5.03 -11.30 -9.97
C SER A 23 -4.85 -9.83 -10.30
N THR A 24 -5.74 -8.98 -9.78
CA THR A 24 -5.73 -7.55 -10.04
C THR A 24 -5.81 -6.77 -8.74
N ALA A 25 -5.21 -5.58 -8.72
CA ALA A 25 -5.35 -4.58 -7.68
C ALA A 25 -5.38 -3.20 -8.32
N THR A 26 -6.40 -2.41 -8.01
CA THR A 26 -6.59 -1.07 -8.56
C THR A 26 -6.89 -0.10 -7.43
N ILE A 27 -6.14 1.00 -7.36
CA ILE A 27 -6.43 2.10 -6.43
C ILE A 27 -7.74 2.77 -6.86
N VAL A 28 -8.69 2.86 -5.93
CA VAL A 28 -10.00 3.45 -6.19
C VAL A 28 -9.98 4.89 -5.69
N GLY A 29 -10.13 5.84 -6.62
CA GLY A 29 -10.15 7.27 -6.30
C GLY A 29 -8.78 7.82 -5.92
N THR A 30 -8.78 8.98 -5.26
CA THR A 30 -7.57 9.63 -4.76
C THR A 30 -7.30 9.22 -3.30
N PRO A 31 -6.03 9.08 -2.88
CA PRO A 31 -5.69 8.89 -1.47
C PRO A 31 -6.28 10.01 -0.60
N ASN A 32 -6.74 9.64 0.60
CA ASN A 32 -7.25 10.59 1.58
C ASN A 32 -6.12 11.08 2.48
N THR A 33 -6.15 12.37 2.82
CA THR A 33 -5.27 12.93 3.85
C THR A 33 -5.68 12.46 5.24
N TYR A 34 -4.71 12.03 6.05
CA TYR A 34 -4.92 11.77 7.46
C TYR A 34 -5.07 13.09 8.24
N LYS A 35 -6.18 13.26 8.94
CA LYS A 35 -6.43 14.44 9.79
C LYS A 35 -6.01 14.14 11.22
N GLN A 36 -5.14 14.99 11.78
CA GLN A 36 -4.75 14.87 13.18
C GLN A 36 -5.98 15.01 14.10
N GLY A 37 -6.02 14.17 15.13
CA GLY A 37 -7.01 14.25 16.22
C GLY A 37 -6.40 13.74 17.51
N SER A 38 -6.93 14.21 18.65
CA SER A 38 -6.55 13.75 19.98
C SER A 38 -7.78 13.15 20.68
N PRO A 39 -7.83 11.83 20.92
CA PRO A 39 -6.84 10.82 20.58
C PRO A 39 -6.80 10.50 19.07
N ALA A 40 -5.68 9.96 18.59
CA ALA A 40 -5.55 9.46 17.23
C ALA A 40 -6.59 8.36 16.94
N LYS A 41 -7.20 8.41 15.77
CA LYS A 41 -8.21 7.44 15.32
C LYS A 41 -7.80 6.86 13.98
N PRO A 42 -8.02 5.55 13.74
CA PRO A 42 -7.82 4.96 12.41
C PRO A 42 -8.66 5.68 11.35
N GLN A 43 -8.05 5.99 10.21
CA GLN A 43 -8.70 6.64 9.07
C GLN A 43 -8.34 5.89 7.78
N GLU A 44 -9.29 5.80 6.84
CA GLU A 44 -9.04 5.21 5.53
C GLU A 44 -8.23 6.21 4.68
N ILE A 45 -6.96 5.89 4.41
CA ILE A 45 -6.07 6.72 3.60
C ILE A 45 -5.98 6.27 2.13
N ILE A 46 -6.23 5.00 1.85
CA ILE A 46 -6.21 4.42 0.51
C ILE A 46 -7.24 3.30 0.43
N ARG A 47 -7.89 3.18 -0.73
CA ARG A 47 -8.81 2.10 -1.04
C ARG A 47 -8.32 1.37 -2.27
N ILE A 48 -8.27 0.04 -2.19
CA ILE A 48 -7.82 -0.81 -3.28
C ILE A 48 -8.91 -1.84 -3.57
N ASP A 49 -9.39 -1.87 -4.81
CA ASP A 49 -10.22 -2.97 -5.33
C ASP A 49 -9.29 -4.08 -5.79
N CYS A 50 -9.41 -5.27 -5.22
CA CYS A 50 -8.54 -6.40 -5.54
C CYS A 50 -9.33 -7.68 -5.80
N ARG A 51 -8.80 -8.51 -6.72
CA ARG A 51 -9.37 -9.80 -7.10
C ARG A 51 -8.27 -10.83 -7.20
N GLY A 52 -8.47 -11.98 -6.57
CA GLY A 52 -7.50 -13.08 -6.61
C GLY A 52 -6.28 -12.92 -5.70
N LEU A 53 -6.21 -11.86 -4.88
CA LEU A 53 -5.13 -11.59 -3.94
C LEU A 53 -5.63 -11.07 -2.59
N GLU A 54 -4.78 -11.13 -1.58
CA GLU A 54 -5.01 -10.56 -0.25
C GLU A 54 -3.73 -9.83 0.21
N PHE A 55 -3.89 -8.63 0.74
CA PHE A 55 -2.78 -7.85 1.26
C PHE A 55 -2.44 -8.28 2.69
N THR A 56 -1.17 -8.56 2.94
CA THR A 56 -0.67 -9.01 4.26
C THR A 56 -0.03 -7.90 5.06
N GLU A 57 0.57 -6.92 4.39
CA GLU A 57 1.35 -5.86 5.00
C GLU A 57 1.26 -4.58 4.16
N PHE A 58 1.31 -3.44 4.84
CA PHE A 58 1.43 -2.13 4.21
C PHE A 58 2.74 -1.48 4.65
N ILE A 59 3.56 -1.12 3.68
CA ILE A 59 4.82 -0.42 3.88
C ILE A 59 4.61 1.00 3.33
N ALA A 60 4.81 2.00 4.17
CA ALA A 60 4.63 3.41 3.83
C ALA A 60 5.82 4.00 3.06
N ASP A 61 6.31 3.26 2.08
CA ASP A 61 7.48 3.61 1.27
C ASP A 61 7.19 4.80 0.33
N GLY A 62 8.23 5.59 0.07
CA GLY A 62 8.19 6.79 -0.75
C GLY A 62 8.02 8.10 0.02
N GLU A 63 7.88 9.19 -0.74
CA GLU A 63 7.83 10.54 -0.20
C GLU A 63 6.42 10.94 0.26
N TRP A 64 6.30 11.29 1.54
CA TRP A 64 5.09 11.85 2.11
C TRP A 64 5.17 13.38 2.22
N SER A 65 4.00 14.01 2.35
CA SER A 65 3.88 15.44 2.60
C SER A 65 2.86 15.72 3.70
N ALA A 66 3.12 16.79 4.45
CA ALA A 66 2.27 17.24 5.54
C ALA A 66 2.20 18.77 5.61
N VAL A 67 1.23 19.27 6.38
CA VAL A 67 1.10 20.69 6.73
C VAL A 67 1.12 20.79 8.25
N GLY A 68 1.88 21.75 8.78
CA GLY A 68 1.97 21.99 10.22
C GLY A 68 0.59 22.19 10.84
N ALA A 69 0.32 21.56 11.99
CA ALA A 69 -1.02 21.59 12.60
C ALA A 69 -1.45 23.00 13.04
N ASN A 70 -0.48 23.79 13.52
CA ASN A 70 -0.67 25.14 14.03
C ASN A 70 -0.19 26.21 13.03
N SER A 71 0.18 25.81 11.80
CA SER A 71 0.79 26.69 10.81
C SER A 71 0.32 26.36 9.40
N SER A 72 0.83 27.10 8.41
CA SER A 72 0.70 26.75 6.99
C SER A 72 2.03 26.28 6.39
N THR A 73 2.99 25.91 7.23
CA THR A 73 4.28 25.35 6.82
C THR A 73 4.05 24.00 6.15
N LYS A 74 4.63 23.82 4.97
CA LYS A 74 4.53 22.57 4.21
C LYS A 74 5.83 21.79 4.41
N PHE A 75 5.68 20.52 4.72
CA PHE A 75 6.76 19.56 4.86
C PHE A 75 6.65 18.56 3.69
N SER A 76 7.77 18.26 3.04
CA SER A 76 7.88 17.38 1.87
C SER A 76 9.09 16.46 2.03
N GLY A 77 9.08 15.30 1.36
CA GLY A 77 10.16 14.31 1.51
C GLY A 77 10.14 13.66 2.89
N ILE A 78 8.95 13.51 3.48
CA ILE A 78 8.78 12.81 4.75
C ILE A 78 8.89 11.31 4.46
N GLU A 79 9.83 10.64 5.11
CA GLU A 79 10.01 9.19 5.07
C GLU A 79 9.37 8.57 6.31
N LEU A 80 8.39 7.66 6.14
CA LEU A 80 7.63 7.02 7.22
C LEU A 80 7.87 5.52 7.34
N ASP A 81 8.64 4.94 6.43
CA ASP A 81 9.05 3.54 6.42
C ASP A 81 10.07 3.23 7.53
N GLN A 82 10.85 4.22 7.96
CA GLN A 82 11.83 4.10 9.05
C GLN A 82 11.23 4.31 10.46
N GLY A 83 9.92 4.58 10.56
CA GLY A 83 9.22 4.80 11.82
C GLY A 83 8.92 6.28 12.08
N ASP A 84 9.26 6.76 13.27
CA ASP A 84 8.93 8.13 13.69
C ASP A 84 9.69 9.18 12.89
N TRP A 85 9.00 10.26 12.51
CA TRP A 85 9.57 11.41 11.84
C TRP A 85 9.49 12.66 12.72
N TYR A 86 10.51 13.51 12.63
CA TYR A 86 10.71 14.70 13.44
C TYR A 86 11.23 15.85 12.58
N ASP A 87 10.73 17.05 12.84
CA ASP A 87 11.22 18.28 12.22
C ASP A 87 10.87 19.48 13.11
N TYR A 88 11.21 20.68 12.66
CA TYR A 88 10.97 21.92 13.39
C TYR A 88 10.24 22.93 12.53
N ASP A 89 9.11 23.42 13.02
CA ASP A 89 8.37 24.47 12.33
C ASP A 89 8.87 25.85 12.77
N GLU A 90 9.82 26.40 12.01
CA GLU A 90 10.41 27.72 12.28
C GLU A 90 9.37 28.85 12.36
N LYS A 91 8.20 28.71 11.72
CA LYS A 91 7.18 29.78 11.73
C LYS A 91 6.49 29.92 13.07
N VAL A 92 6.32 28.82 13.80
CA VAL A 92 5.69 28.81 15.13
C VAL A 92 6.68 28.56 16.25
N GLY A 93 7.92 28.16 15.91
CA GLY A 93 8.97 27.88 16.89
C GLY A 93 8.70 26.63 17.72
N GLU A 94 8.08 25.60 17.11
CA GLU A 94 7.68 24.37 17.78
C GLU A 94 8.25 23.14 17.03
N GLU A 95 8.55 22.08 17.78
CA GLU A 95 8.85 20.76 17.22
C GLU A 95 7.57 20.16 16.62
N VAL A 96 7.68 19.60 15.42
CA VAL A 96 6.63 18.82 14.78
C VAL A 96 7.10 17.39 14.60
N SER A 97 6.18 16.44 14.73
CA SER A 97 6.52 15.04 14.59
C SER A 97 5.33 14.18 14.19
N ILE A 98 5.64 13.05 13.56
CA ILE A 98 4.70 11.95 13.27
C ILE A 98 5.27 10.73 13.98
N LYS A 99 4.56 10.23 15.00
CA LYS A 99 5.03 9.13 15.84
C LYS A 99 4.00 8.03 15.97
N ASP A 100 4.44 6.88 16.47
CA ASP A 100 3.58 5.74 16.81
C ASP A 100 2.71 5.28 15.62
N LEU A 101 3.30 5.26 14.42
CA LEU A 101 2.59 4.88 13.20
C LEU A 101 2.03 3.46 13.30
N LYS A 102 0.75 3.33 12.96
CA LYS A 102 0.03 2.05 12.93
C LYS A 102 -0.74 1.92 11.63
N TRP A 103 -0.40 0.89 10.87
CA TRP A 103 -1.08 0.56 9.63
C TRP A 103 -2.01 -0.63 9.84
N ALA A 104 -3.19 -0.58 9.22
CA ALA A 104 -4.14 -1.66 9.27
C ALA A 104 -4.80 -1.83 7.91
N ILE A 105 -4.69 -3.04 7.36
CA ILE A 105 -5.43 -3.44 6.16
C ILE A 105 -6.76 -4.03 6.63
N ARG A 106 -7.87 -3.50 6.12
CA ARG A 106 -9.22 -3.93 6.47
C ARG A 106 -10.00 -4.26 5.21
N LYS A 107 -10.77 -5.33 5.27
CA LYS A 107 -11.79 -5.63 4.26
C LYS A 107 -12.95 -4.65 4.47
N ALA A 108 -13.40 -4.02 3.39
CA ALA A 108 -14.55 -3.12 3.40
C ALA A 108 -15.86 -3.90 3.51
#